data_AF-A0AAV3W7P3-F1
#
_entry.id   AF-A0AAV3W7P3-F1
#
_cell.length_a   1.000
_cell.length_b   1.000
_cell.length_c   1.000
_cell.angle_alpha   90.00
_cell.angle_beta   90.00
_cell.angle_gamma   90.00
#
_symmetry.space_group_name_H-M   'P 1'
#
loop_
_entity.id
_entity.type
_entity.pdbx_description
1 polymer ?
#
loop_
_entity_poly.entity_id
_entity_poly.type
_entity_poly.pdbx_seq_one_letter_code
_entity_poly.pdbx_strand_id
1 'polypeptide(L)'
;MDEIMEYVRDNPTSIDSYAEILMSKFKDEVIEIYKKYIMFEASRAVNRSHYKNVCRIIKKYKKIPGKQSQIPIVNELIALYRKKPAFLDELSRIK
;
A
#
# COMPACT_ATOMS: atom_id res chain seq x y z
N MET A 1 -11.71 8.00 17.39
CA MET A 1 -10.70 7.22 16.64
C MET A 1 -11.19 5.80 16.37
N ASP A 2 -11.82 5.13 17.35
CA ASP A 2 -12.37 3.78 17.15
C ASP A 2 -13.42 3.71 16.02
N GLU A 3 -14.38 4.64 15.99
CA GLU A 3 -15.39 4.74 14.90
C GLU A 3 -14.76 4.95 13.51
N ILE A 4 -13.68 5.74 13.43
CA ILE A 4 -12.94 5.94 12.17
C ILE A 4 -12.26 4.63 11.77
N MET A 5 -11.69 3.90 12.73
CA MET A 5 -11.05 2.62 12.47
C MET A 5 -12.07 1.57 11.99
N GLU A 6 -13.26 1.50 12.59
CA GLU A 6 -14.35 0.65 12.12
C GLU A 6 -14.75 0.95 10.67
N TYR A 7 -14.97 2.23 10.35
CA TYR A 7 -15.26 2.64 8.97
C TYR A 7 -14.16 2.22 7.98
N VAL A 8 -12.89 2.37 8.37
CA VAL A 8 -11.74 2.01 7.54
C VAL A 8 -11.60 0.49 7.37
N ARG A 9 -11.99 -0.32 8.37
CA ARG A 9 -12.02 -1.79 8.24
C ARG A 9 -13.03 -2.22 7.16
N ASP A 10 -14.19 -1.58 7.13
CA ASP A 10 -15.23 -1.85 6.12
C ASP A 10 -14.87 -1.27 4.75
N ASN A 11 -14.04 -0.21 4.72
CA ASN A 11 -13.64 0.50 3.51
C ASN A 11 -12.12 0.67 3.42
N PRO A 12 -11.33 -0.39 3.15
CA PRO A 12 -9.86 -0.34 3.17
C PRO A 12 -9.23 0.72 2.25
N THR A 13 -9.92 1.10 1.17
CA THR A 13 -9.46 2.14 0.23
C THR A 13 -9.48 3.55 0.83
N SER A 14 -10.26 3.76 1.90
CA SER A 14 -10.35 5.03 2.63
C SER A 14 -9.16 5.29 3.56
N ILE A 15 -8.29 4.30 3.78
CA ILE A 15 -7.13 4.39 4.67
C ILE A 15 -6.26 5.63 4.41
N ASP A 16 -6.13 6.03 3.15
CA ASP A 16 -5.36 7.22 2.75
C ASP A 16 -5.82 8.52 3.42
N SER A 17 -7.11 8.62 3.77
CA SER A 17 -7.69 9.82 4.38
C SER A 17 -7.48 9.87 5.91
N TYR A 18 -7.24 8.73 6.54
CA TYR A 18 -7.30 8.59 8.00
C TYR A 18 -6.02 8.05 8.63
N ALA A 19 -5.09 7.53 7.82
CA ALA A 19 -3.88 6.88 8.30
C ALA A 19 -3.07 7.73 9.29
N GLU A 20 -2.88 9.02 9.03
CA GLU A 20 -2.10 9.90 9.92
C GLU A 20 -2.66 9.96 11.34
N ILE A 21 -4.00 10.03 11.48
CA ILE A 21 -4.67 10.10 12.78
C ILE A 21 -4.71 8.72 13.45
N LEU A 22 -4.98 7.67 12.66
CA LEU A 22 -5.10 6.30 13.16
C LEU A 22 -3.78 5.69 13.61
N MET A 23 -2.64 6.11 13.05
CA MET A 23 -1.32 5.57 13.42
C MET A 23 -0.97 5.70 14.89
N SER A 24 -1.51 6.70 15.58
CA SER A 24 -1.23 6.94 17.00
C SER A 24 -1.78 5.83 17.91
N LYS A 25 -2.89 5.18 17.52
CA LYS A 25 -3.60 4.18 18.32
C LYS A 25 -3.66 2.80 17.67
N PHE A 26 -3.67 2.73 16.34
CA PHE A 26 -3.92 1.51 15.54
C PHE A 26 -2.80 1.21 14.55
N LYS A 27 -1.55 1.48 14.92
CA LYS A 27 -0.38 1.38 14.04
C LYS A 27 -0.33 0.07 13.24
N ASP A 28 -0.39 -1.07 13.91
CA ASP A 28 -0.24 -2.38 13.26
C ASP A 28 -1.42 -2.67 12.32
N GLU A 29 -2.62 -2.22 12.70
CA GLU A 29 -3.83 -2.39 11.91
C GLU A 29 -3.82 -1.51 10.65
N VAL A 30 -3.35 -0.27 10.77
CA VAL A 30 -3.12 0.63 9.62
C VAL A 30 -2.12 0.02 8.64
N ILE A 31 -1.02 -0.55 9.14
CA ILE A 31 -0.01 -1.23 8.31
C ILE A 31 -0.63 -2.41 7.57
N GLU A 32 -1.41 -3.24 8.27
CA GLU A 32 -2.04 -4.43 7.68
C GLU A 32 -3.09 -4.06 6.63
N ILE A 33 -3.90 -3.03 6.87
CA ILE A 33 -4.89 -2.54 5.91
C ILE A 33 -4.20 -2.01 4.65
N TYR A 34 -3.13 -1.22 4.80
CA TYR A 34 -2.34 -0.78 3.64
C TYR A 34 -1.77 -1.94 2.86
N LYS A 35 -1.23 -2.96 3.54
CA LYS A 35 -0.70 -4.16 2.90
C LYS A 35 -1.79 -4.87 2.07
N LYS A 36 -2.96 -5.12 2.66
CA LYS A 36 -4.09 -5.74 1.98
C LYS A 36 -4.56 -4.91 0.78
N TYR A 37 -4.68 -3.60 0.94
CA TYR A 37 -5.09 -2.70 -0.14
C TYR A 37 -4.09 -2.70 -1.31
N ILE A 38 -2.79 -2.60 -1.03
CA ILE A 38 -1.74 -2.63 -2.06
C ILE A 38 -1.75 -3.97 -2.81
N MET A 39 -1.87 -5.09 -2.08
CA MET A 39 -1.91 -6.43 -2.68
C MET A 39 -3.15 -6.63 -3.56
N PHE A 40 -4.31 -6.14 -3.10
CA PHE A 40 -5.54 -6.16 -3.88
C PHE A 40 -5.40 -5.39 -5.20
N GLU A 41 -4.89 -4.15 -5.15
CA GLU A 41 -4.67 -3.33 -6.35
C GLU A 41 -3.63 -3.95 -7.29
N ALA A 42 -2.56 -4.53 -6.74
CA ALA A 42 -1.54 -5.23 -7.52
C ALA A 42 -2.10 -6.46 -8.25
N SER A 43 -2.99 -7.22 -7.61
CA SER A 43 -3.60 -8.42 -8.21
C SER A 43 -4.47 -8.10 -9.43
N ARG A 44 -5.09 -6.91 -9.45
CA ARG A 44 -5.94 -6.41 -10.54
C ARG A 44 -5.15 -5.60 -11.59
N ALA A 45 -3.85 -5.42 -11.38
CA ALA A 45 -3.01 -4.63 -12.26
C ALA A 45 -2.61 -5.41 -13.52
N VAL A 46 -3.10 -4.93 -14.67
CA VAL A 46 -2.86 -5.56 -15.99
C VAL A 46 -2.08 -4.67 -16.95
N ASN A 47 -2.02 -3.37 -16.68
CA ASN A 47 -1.38 -2.38 -17.54
C ASN A 47 -0.55 -1.38 -16.74
N ARG A 48 0.20 -0.54 -17.46
CA ARG A 48 1.13 0.43 -16.86
C ARG A 48 0.43 1.51 -16.02
N SER A 49 -0.80 1.86 -16.35
CA SER A 49 -1.59 2.79 -15.53
C SER A 49 -1.90 2.18 -14.17
N HIS A 50 -2.31 0.90 -14.14
CA HIS A 50 -2.59 0.20 -12.88
C HIS A 50 -1.30 0.05 -12.03
N TYR A 51 -0.16 -0.27 -12.64
CA TYR A 51 1.12 -0.35 -11.94
C TYR A 51 1.51 0.99 -11.28
N LYS A 52 1.33 2.10 -12.01
CA LYS A 52 1.54 3.44 -11.45
C LYS A 52 0.59 3.73 -10.28
N ASN A 53 -0.66 3.27 -10.34
CA ASN A 53 -1.61 3.40 -9.23
C ASN A 53 -1.11 2.64 -7.98
N VAL A 54 -0.65 1.41 -8.14
CA VAL A 54 -0.07 0.63 -7.03
C VAL A 54 1.13 1.37 -6.43
N CYS A 55 2.06 1.85 -7.25
CA CYS A 55 3.21 2.61 -6.78
C CYS A 55 2.82 3.92 -6.06
N ARG A 56 1.73 4.56 -6.49
CA ARG A 56 1.18 5.75 -5.81
C ARG A 56 0.70 5.42 -4.39
N ILE A 57 -0.01 4.31 -4.22
CA ILE A 57 -0.48 3.86 -2.90
C ILE A 57 0.70 3.53 -1.99
N ILE A 58 1.71 2.82 -2.49
CA ILE A 58 2.93 2.50 -1.74
C ILE A 58 3.66 3.78 -1.29
N LYS A 59 3.72 4.81 -2.14
CA LYS A 59 4.31 6.12 -1.77
C LYS A 59 3.53 6.83 -0.68
N LYS A 60 2.20 6.70 -0.65
CA LYS A 60 1.38 7.23 0.44
C LYS A 60 1.67 6.49 1.73
N TYR A 61 1.63 5.15 1.70
CA TYR A 61 2.02 4.31 2.83
C TYR A 61 3.39 4.70 3.40
N LYS A 62 4.42 4.88 2.55
CA LYS A 62 5.76 5.32 2.97
C LYS A 62 5.77 6.57 3.87
N LYS A 63 4.83 7.51 3.68
CA LYS A 63 4.77 8.76 4.45
C LYS A 63 4.24 8.56 5.87
N ILE A 64 3.58 7.42 6.14
CA ILE A 64 2.81 7.19 7.36
C ILE A 64 3.69 6.59 8.49
N PRO A 65 4.32 5.39 8.37
CA PRO A 65 5.14 4.82 9.45
C PRO A 65 6.57 5.36 9.51
N GLY A 66 6.98 6.20 8.55
CA GLY A 66 8.34 6.71 8.43
C GLY A 66 9.19 6.05 7.34
N LYS A 67 10.45 6.47 7.24
CA LYS A 67 11.37 6.10 6.14
C LYS A 67 11.53 4.58 6.03
N GLN A 68 11.51 4.08 4.80
CA GLN A 68 11.78 2.68 4.43
C GLN A 68 10.71 1.63 4.81
N SER A 69 9.60 2.04 5.43
CA SER A 69 8.46 1.14 5.73
C SER A 69 7.93 0.39 4.50
N GLN A 70 8.06 0.97 3.31
CA GLN A 70 7.60 0.37 2.06
C GLN A 70 8.45 -0.79 1.53
N ILE A 71 9.72 -0.91 1.97
CA ILE A 71 10.69 -1.85 1.38
C ILE A 71 10.19 -3.32 1.44
N PRO A 72 9.65 -3.82 2.58
CA PRO A 72 9.12 -5.18 2.64
C PRO A 72 8.02 -5.44 1.62
N ILE A 73 7.07 -4.51 1.48
CA ILE A 73 5.95 -4.62 0.54
C ILE A 73 6.46 -4.62 -0.91
N VAL A 74 7.39 -3.72 -1.25
CA VAL A 74 7.99 -3.66 -2.59
C VAL A 74 8.72 -4.96 -2.92
N ASN A 75 9.49 -5.52 -1.98
CA ASN A 75 10.18 -6.79 -2.18
C ASN A 75 9.21 -7.97 -2.36
N GLU A 76 8.12 -8.00 -1.60
CA GLU A 76 7.05 -9.00 -1.73
C GLU A 76 6.41 -8.93 -3.13
N LEU A 77 6.06 -7.73 -3.61
CA LEU A 77 5.52 -7.52 -4.95
C LEU A 77 6.50 -7.92 -6.06
N ILE A 78 7.80 -7.58 -5.91
CA ILE A 78 8.83 -8.01 -6.87
C ILE A 78 8.92 -9.54 -6.93
N ALA A 79 8.82 -10.22 -5.79
CA ALA A 79 8.85 -11.68 -5.73
C ALA A 79 7.61 -12.33 -6.34
N LEU A 80 6.42 -11.76 -6.13
CA LEU A 80 5.15 -12.26 -6.67
C LEU A 80 5.01 -12.02 -8.17
N TYR A 81 5.40 -10.85 -8.67
CA TYR A 81 5.14 -10.41 -10.03
C TYR A 81 6.38 -10.46 -10.95
N ARG A 82 7.30 -11.40 -10.71
CA ARG A 82 8.55 -11.60 -11.48
C ARG A 82 8.35 -11.66 -13.00
N LYS A 83 7.19 -12.15 -13.47
CA LYS A 83 6.85 -12.29 -14.90
C LYS A 83 6.23 -11.02 -15.52
N LYS A 84 6.13 -9.90 -14.78
CA LYS A 84 5.57 -8.61 -15.25
C LYS A 84 6.68 -7.55 -15.30
N PRO A 85 7.56 -7.53 -16.32
CA PRO A 85 8.73 -6.65 -16.36
C PRO A 85 8.38 -5.16 -16.27
N ALA A 86 7.28 -4.73 -16.90
CA ALA A 86 6.81 -3.35 -16.79
C ALA A 86 6.37 -2.97 -15.37
N PHE A 87 5.86 -3.92 -14.57
CA PHE A 87 5.52 -3.65 -13.18
C PHE A 87 6.78 -3.57 -12.32
N LEU A 88 7.76 -4.47 -12.56
CA LEU A 88 9.05 -4.44 -11.88
C LEU A 88 9.81 -3.11 -12.12
N ASP A 89 9.74 -2.55 -13.34
CA ASP A 89 10.29 -1.21 -13.66
C ASP A 89 9.63 -0.10 -12.83
N GLU A 90 8.32 -0.14 -12.63
CA GLU A 90 7.64 0.85 -11.79
C GLU A 90 7.96 0.66 -10.29
N LEU A 91 8.12 -0.58 -9.82
CA LEU A 91 8.47 -0.89 -8.43
C LEU A 91 9.91 -0.51 -8.07
N SER A 92 10.87 -0.71 -8.98
CA SER A 92 12.29 -0.38 -8.74
C SER A 92 12.53 1.11 -8.51
N ARG A 93 11.68 1.98 -9.07
CA ARG A 93 11.74 3.44 -8.93
C ARG A 93 11.29 3.97 -7.56
N ILE A 94 10.64 3.12 -6.76
CA ILE A 94 10.02 3.54 -5.49
C ILE A 94 10.55 2.79 -4.28
N LYS A 95 11.43 1.80 -4.51
CA LYS A 95 12.08 1.03 -3.47
C LYS A 95 12.80 1.96 -2.48
#